data_AF-A0A5R9PI34-F1
#
_entry.id   AF-A0A5R9PI34-F1
#
_cell.length_a   1.000
_cell.length_b   1.000
_cell.length_c   1.000
_cell.angle_alpha   90.00
_cell.angle_beta   90.00
_cell.angle_gamma   90.00
#
_symmetry.space_group_name_H-M   'P 1'
#
loop_
_entity.id
_entity.type
_entity.pdbx_description
1 polymer ?
#
loop_
_entity_poly.entity_id
_entity_poly.type
_entity_poly.pdbx_seq_one_letter_code
_entity_poly.pdbx_strand_id
1 'polypeptide(L)'
;MDSSANCLEDTSLEAGLAALDALELDMPALQARANGVFALATAWTERHDAILAATPAASLGVVEARLRRMGIRWGMAPGVRMTGQIPALPADATNDP
;
A
#
# COMPACT_ATOMS: atom_id res chain seq x y z
N MET A 1 -27.62 6.45 18.63
CA MET A 1 -27.50 7.60 17.71
C MET A 1 -26.02 7.66 17.39
N ASP A 2 -25.56 6.78 16.49
CA ASP A 2 -24.13 6.47 16.31
C ASP A 2 -23.72 6.54 14.83
N SER A 3 -24.68 6.69 13.92
CA SER A 3 -24.48 6.72 12.47
C SER A 3 -23.62 7.89 11.99
N SER A 4 -23.65 9.03 12.69
CA SER A 4 -22.84 10.20 12.32
C SER A 4 -21.35 10.04 12.64
N ALA A 5 -21.00 9.25 13.68
CA ALA A 5 -19.62 8.95 14.00
C ALA A 5 -19.03 7.99 12.94
N ASN A 6 -19.79 6.96 12.58
CA ASN A 6 -19.37 5.96 11.61
C ASN A 6 -19.12 6.57 10.21
N CYS A 7 -19.90 7.57 9.78
CA CYS A 7 -19.68 8.26 8.49
C CYS A 7 -18.39 9.10 8.45
N LEU A 8 -18.02 9.73 9.56
CA LEU A 8 -16.79 10.53 9.65
C LEU A 8 -15.54 9.63 9.67
N GLU A 9 -15.66 8.46 10.32
CA GLU A 9 -14.61 7.43 10.35
C GLU A 9 -14.42 6.78 8.97
N ASP A 10 -15.51 6.43 8.27
CA ASP A 10 -15.47 5.90 6.90
C ASP A 10 -14.81 6.89 5.94
N THR A 11 -15.21 8.17 6.00
CA THR A 11 -14.65 9.22 5.14
C THR A 11 -13.15 9.41 5.38
N SER A 12 -12.72 9.32 6.64
CA SER A 12 -11.32 9.47 7.02
C SER A 12 -10.46 8.27 6.58
N LEU A 13 -11.03 7.06 6.62
CA LEU A 13 -10.40 5.87 6.09
C LEU A 13 -10.25 5.97 4.56
N GLU A 14 -11.31 6.35 3.86
CA GLU A 14 -11.31 6.56 2.40
C GLU A 14 -10.27 7.60 1.98
N ALA A 15 -10.16 8.73 2.71
CA ALA A 15 -9.14 9.75 2.45
C ALA A 15 -7.71 9.19 2.62
N GLY A 16 -7.47 8.39 3.66
CA GLY A 16 -6.19 7.73 3.89
C GLY A 16 -5.85 6.72 2.79
N LEU A 17 -6.83 5.95 2.32
CA LEU A 17 -6.66 4.99 1.23
C LEU A 17 -6.38 5.70 -0.11
N ALA A 18 -7.08 6.79 -0.40
CA ALA A 18 -6.84 7.61 -1.59
C ALA A 18 -5.42 8.20 -1.60
N ALA A 19 -4.92 8.67 -0.45
CA ALA A 19 -3.55 9.15 -0.32
C ALA A 19 -2.51 8.04 -0.59
N LEU A 20 -2.79 6.80 -0.17
CA LEU A 20 -1.94 5.65 -0.45
C LEU A 20 -1.97 5.24 -1.92
N ASP A 21 -3.12 5.31 -2.58
CA ASP A 21 -3.22 5.01 -4.01
C ASP A 21 -2.49 6.06 -4.86
N ALA A 22 -2.61 7.34 -4.48
CA ALA A 22 -1.84 8.41 -5.10
C ALA A 22 -0.32 8.21 -4.90
N LEU A 23 0.10 7.78 -3.70
CA LEU A 23 1.50 7.45 -3.43
C LEU A 23 1.98 6.31 -4.32
N GLU A 24 1.25 5.20 -4.38
CA GLU A 24 1.59 4.04 -5.21
C GLU A 24 1.72 4.41 -6.69
N LEU A 25 0.86 5.32 -7.18
CA LEU A 25 0.91 5.83 -8.55
C LEU A 25 2.11 6.76 -8.81
N ASP A 26 2.54 7.55 -7.81
CA ASP A 26 3.74 8.41 -7.90
C ASP A 26 5.05 7.61 -7.78
N MET A 27 5.03 6.41 -7.21
CA MET A 27 6.26 5.63 -6.94
C MET A 27 7.18 5.42 -8.16
N PRO A 28 6.69 5.09 -9.38
CA PRO A 28 7.55 5.00 -10.56
C PRO A 28 8.25 6.32 -10.91
N ALA A 29 7.53 7.45 -10.82
CA ALA A 29 8.10 8.77 -11.05
C ALA A 29 9.09 9.15 -9.94
N LEU A 30 8.78 8.77 -8.70
CA LEU A 30 9.63 8.95 -7.53
C LEU A 30 10.93 8.16 -7.64
N GLN A 31 10.89 6.94 -8.17
CA GLN A 31 12.06 6.14 -8.47
C GLN A 31 12.87 6.71 -9.64
N ALA A 32 12.22 7.19 -10.69
CA ALA A 32 12.90 7.77 -11.86
C ALA A 32 13.64 9.08 -11.53
N ARG A 33 13.10 9.91 -10.62
CA ARG A 33 13.73 11.16 -10.16
C ARG A 33 14.79 10.97 -9.07
N ALA A 34 14.80 9.81 -8.40
CA ALA A 34 15.72 9.55 -7.31
C ALA A 34 17.12 9.23 -7.84
N ASN A 35 18.12 10.03 -7.48
CA ASN A 35 19.52 9.83 -7.84
C ASN A 35 20.20 8.73 -6.99
N GLY A 36 19.52 7.60 -6.81
CA GLY A 36 20.00 6.46 -6.03
C GLY A 36 19.04 6.00 -4.93
N VAL A 37 19.38 4.85 -4.34
CA VAL A 37 18.53 4.15 -3.36
C VAL A 37 18.29 4.99 -2.10
N PHE A 38 19.28 5.74 -1.63
CA PHE A 38 19.12 6.59 -0.44
C PHE A 38 18.15 7.76 -0.70
N ALA A 39 18.24 8.42 -1.86
CA ALA A 39 17.32 9.50 -2.21
C ALA A 39 15.88 8.99 -2.33
N LEU A 40 15.72 7.79 -2.91
CA LEU A 40 14.44 7.09 -2.96
C LEU A 40 13.91 6.76 -1.56
N ALA A 41 14.76 6.21 -0.68
CA ALA A 41 14.40 5.86 0.69
C ALA A 41 13.99 7.10 1.50
N THR A 42 14.73 8.21 1.39
CA THR A 42 14.38 9.47 2.06
C THR A 42 13.03 10.00 1.57
N ALA A 43 12.84 10.08 0.25
CA ALA A 43 11.58 10.55 -0.33
C ALA A 43 10.38 9.66 0.01
N TRP A 44 10.61 8.35 0.20
CA TRP A 44 9.64 7.40 0.72
C TRP A 44 9.32 7.67 2.20
N THR A 45 10.33 7.77 3.07
CA THR A 45 10.16 8.01 4.50
C THR A 45 9.40 9.31 4.77
N GLU A 46 9.73 10.40 4.07
CA GLU A 46 9.01 11.67 4.20
C GLU A 46 7.51 11.53 3.92
N ARG A 47 7.15 10.77 2.87
CA ARG A 47 5.74 10.55 2.49
C ARG A 47 5.05 9.58 3.43
N HIS A 48 5.75 8.56 3.88
CA HIS A 48 5.27 7.63 4.89
C HIS A 48 4.86 8.38 6.16
N ASP A 49 5.75 9.23 6.67
CA ASP A 49 5.50 9.98 7.91
C ASP A 49 4.40 11.02 7.73
N ALA A 50 4.32 11.68 6.57
CA ALA A 50 3.23 12.59 6.25
C ALA A 50 1.86 11.91 6.22
N ILE A 51 1.79 10.69 5.65
CA ILE A 51 0.54 9.92 5.63
C ILE A 51 0.14 9.48 7.03
N LEU A 52 1.09 9.00 7.85
CA LEU A 52 0.80 8.62 9.23
C LEU A 52 0.33 9.81 10.07
N ALA A 53 0.97 10.97 9.93
CA ALA A 53 0.58 12.19 10.64
C ALA A 53 -0.82 12.69 10.24
N ALA A 54 -1.22 12.49 8.98
CA ALA A 54 -2.55 12.86 8.49
C ALA A 54 -3.63 11.80 8.79
N THR A 55 -3.25 10.60 9.22
CA THR A 55 -4.17 9.48 9.43
C THR A 55 -4.77 9.52 10.84
N PRO A 56 -6.10 9.58 10.99
CA PRO A 56 -6.72 9.50 12.30
C PRO A 56 -6.54 8.12 12.96
N ALA A 57 -6.51 8.10 14.30
CA ALA A 57 -6.19 6.90 15.08
C ALA A 57 -7.08 5.68 14.76
N ALA A 58 -8.35 5.91 14.39
CA ALA A 58 -9.30 4.85 14.05
C ALA A 58 -8.92 4.07 12.77
N SER A 59 -8.26 4.72 11.80
CA SER A 59 -7.85 4.12 10.52
C SER A 59 -6.37 3.76 10.43
N LEU A 60 -5.59 4.13 11.45
CA LEU A 60 -4.13 3.99 11.49
C LEU A 60 -3.65 2.56 11.17
N GLY A 61 -4.24 1.55 11.81
CA GLY A 61 -3.83 0.16 11.60
C GLY A 61 -4.02 -0.33 10.15
N VAL A 62 -5.07 0.11 9.46
CA VAL A 62 -5.34 -0.26 8.06
C VAL A 62 -4.34 0.44 7.13
N VAL A 63 -4.10 1.73 7.37
CA VAL A 63 -3.15 2.56 6.60
C VAL A 63 -1.72 2.02 6.77
N GLU A 64 -1.28 1.77 8.00
CA GLU A 64 0.04 1.20 8.30
C GLU A 64 0.26 -0.16 7.61
N ALA A 65 -0.74 -1.04 7.65
CA ALA A 65 -0.65 -2.35 7.00
C ALA A 65 -0.48 -2.21 5.48
N ARG A 66 -1.13 -1.22 4.85
CA ARG A 66 -1.00 -0.95 3.41
C ARG A 66 0.32 -0.28 3.06
N LEU A 67 0.77 0.71 3.85
CA LEU A 67 2.10 1.31 3.73
C LEU A 67 3.20 0.26 3.81
N ARG A 68 3.10 -0.66 4.76
CA ARG A 68 4.08 -1.75 4.91
C ARG A 68 4.14 -2.64 3.67
N ARG A 69 2.99 -3.04 3.10
CA ARG A 69 2.95 -3.86 1.86
C ARG A 69 3.57 -3.11 0.67
N MET A 70 3.27 -1.83 0.54
CA MET A 70 3.87 -0.96 -0.48
C MET A 70 5.38 -0.85 -0.27
N GLY A 71 5.84 -0.61 0.96
CA GLY A 71 7.25 -0.58 1.31
C GLY A 71 7.98 -1.88 0.95
N ILE A 72 7.39 -3.05 1.19
CA ILE A 72 7.98 -4.34 0.78
C ILE A 72 8.07 -4.45 -0.75
N ARG A 73 6.99 -4.07 -1.47
CA ARG A 73 6.95 -4.09 -2.94
C ARG A 73 8.03 -3.21 -3.57
N TRP A 74 8.27 -2.04 -2.99
CA TRP A 74 9.26 -1.08 -3.49
C TRP A 74 10.65 -1.23 -2.87
N GLY A 75 10.82 -2.12 -1.88
CA GLY A 75 12.11 -2.43 -1.24
C GLY A 75 12.51 -1.44 -0.14
N MET A 76 11.56 -0.67 0.38
CA MET A 76 11.73 0.31 1.45
C MET A 76 11.45 -0.27 2.84
N ALA A 77 10.81 -1.43 2.92
CA ALA A 77 10.53 -2.14 4.17
C ALA A 77 10.98 -3.61 4.08
N PRO A 78 11.44 -4.22 5.20
CA PRO A 78 11.80 -5.62 5.23
C PRO A 78 10.58 -6.52 5.03
N GLY A 79 10.69 -7.49 4.13
CA GLY A 79 9.65 -8.50 3.88
C GLY A 79 9.92 -9.31 2.61
N VAL A 80 9.16 -10.38 2.44
CA VAL A 80 9.25 -11.23 1.25
C VAL A 80 8.39 -10.61 0.15
N ARG A 81 9.02 -10.25 -0.97
CA ARG A 81 8.27 -10.03 -2.22
C ARG A 81 7.76 -11.39 -2.68
N MET A 82 6.50 -11.69 -2.39
CA MET A 82 5.81 -12.82 -3.00
C MET A 82 5.64 -12.52 -4.50
N THR A 83 6.67 -12.78 -5.29
CA THR A 83 6.54 -13.00 -6.74
C THR A 83 6.12 -14.46 -6.95
N GLY A 84 5.01 -14.86 -6.33
CA GLY A 84 4.45 -16.17 -6.57
C GLY A 84 3.88 -16.18 -7.98
N GLN A 85 4.57 -16.80 -8.93
CA GLN A 85 3.89 -17.29 -10.12
C GLN A 85 2.78 -18.21 -9.62
N ILE A 86 1.53 -17.82 -9.81
CA ILE A 86 0.38 -18.69 -9.53
C ILE A 86 0.55 -19.87 -10.48
N PRO A 87 0.74 -21.10 -9.99
CA PRO A 87 0.78 -22.26 -10.88
C PRO A 87 -0.55 -22.29 -11.64
N ALA A 88 -0.49 -22.28 -12.98
CA ALA A 88 -1.68 -22.50 -13.79
C ALA A 88 -2.30 -23.83 -13.36
N LEU A 89 -3.57 -23.80 -12.97
CA LEU A 89 -4.32 -25.02 -12.63
C LEU A 89 -4.16 -26.02 -13.78
N PRO A 90 -3.90 -27.31 -13.51
CA PRO A 90 -3.84 -28.30 -14.58
C PRO A 90 -5.18 -28.30 -15.32
N ALA A 91 -5.13 -27.94 -16.60
CA ALA A 91 -6.24 -28.07 -17.52
C ALA A 91 -6.42 -29.55 -17.86
N ASP A 92 -6.91 -30.35 -16.91
CA ASP A 92 -7.51 -31.64 -17.26
C ASP A 92 -8.45 -32.13 -16.16
N ALA A 93 -9.66 -31.59 -16.18
CA ALA A 93 -10.83 -32.22 -15.57
C ALA A 93 -11.90 -32.43 -16.65
N THR A 94 -11.51 -32.89 -17.84
CA THR A 94 -12.46 -33.37 -18.86
C THR A 94 -11.77 -34.27 -19.88
N ASN A 95 -11.66 -35.57 -19.61
CA ASN A 95 -12.25 -36.58 -20.49
C ASN A 95 -12.13 -38.01 -19.94
N ASP A 96 -13.20 -38.73 -20.21
CA ASP A 96 -13.62 -40.08 -19.82
C ASP A 96 -12.74 -41.20 -20.44
N PRO A 97 -12.96 -42.48 -20.05
CA PRO A 97 -13.96 -43.27 -20.79
C PRO A 97 -15.10 -43.88 -19.95
#